data_AF-A0A239KA64-F1
#
_entry.id   AF-A0A239KA64-F1
#
_cell.length_a   1.000
_cell.length_b   1.000
_cell.length_c   1.000
_cell.angle_alpha   90.00
_cell.angle_beta   90.00
_cell.angle_gamma   90.00
#
_symmetry.space_group_name_H-M   'P 1'
#
loop_
_entity.id
_entity.type
_entity.pdbx_description
1 polymer ?
#
loop_
_entity_poly.entity_id
_entity_poly.type
_entity_poly.pdbx_seq_one_letter_code
_entity_poly.pdbx_strand_id
1 'polypeptide(L)'
;MKFIGKVSIVLIAGFLALFLISISLEPIILERRSPVSQIDSVKTFNNNEELESKIAEYDEDKDSNTNNSRFDSDNHAIHDLTTKPIFTNEALTKEIVDRVRGVSWREEAPVGLEDLSYITVTHWGFDQQEHLGEMIVHKEIGEEVLEIFQELYEVKFPIEKMRLIDEYEADDHLSMEDNNTSAFCFRVIEGSQKISNHGYGVAIDINPIQNPYIKNNRIVPLTGKEYVNREDIRKGMIIKGDPCYRAFTSRGWTWGGEWKIVKDYQHFEKVIDLNP
;
A
#
# COMPACT_ATOMS: atom_id res chain seq x y z
N MET A 1 82.29 4.28 -38.00
CA MET A 1 81.36 4.55 -39.11
C MET A 1 80.12 5.19 -38.50
N LYS A 2 79.86 6.46 -38.81
CA LYS A 2 78.79 7.30 -38.24
C LYS A 2 77.44 6.91 -38.84
N PHE A 3 76.39 6.83 -38.04
CA PHE A 3 75.04 7.19 -38.50
C PHE A 3 74.32 7.97 -37.39
N ILE A 4 74.17 9.27 -37.66
CA ILE A 4 73.42 10.26 -36.90
C ILE A 4 72.06 10.36 -37.59
N GLY A 5 70.97 10.22 -36.83
CA GLY A 5 69.60 10.24 -37.36
C GLY A 5 68.62 10.96 -36.44
N LYS A 6 68.78 12.29 -36.41
CA LYS A 6 67.81 13.38 -36.14
C LYS A 6 66.62 13.11 -35.19
N VAL A 7 66.70 13.82 -34.07
CA VAL A 7 65.60 14.32 -33.24
C VAL A 7 64.65 15.19 -34.08
N SER A 8 63.34 14.93 -33.98
CA SER A 8 62.29 15.89 -34.34
C SER A 8 61.35 16.01 -33.14
N ILE A 9 61.56 17.07 -32.36
CA ILE A 9 60.63 17.56 -31.34
C ILE A 9 59.51 18.28 -32.09
N VAL A 10 58.30 17.75 -32.04
CA VAL A 10 57.10 18.49 -32.45
C VAL A 10 56.43 19.00 -31.18
N LEU A 11 56.62 20.29 -30.91
CA LEU A 11 55.87 21.07 -29.93
C LEU A 11 54.45 21.30 -30.48
N ILE A 12 53.47 20.57 -29.95
CA ILE A 12 52.06 20.93 -30.12
C ILE A 12 51.65 21.79 -28.93
N ALA A 13 51.75 23.11 -29.12
CA ALA A 13 51.04 24.07 -28.30
C ALA A 13 49.63 24.23 -28.88
N GLY A 14 48.62 23.75 -28.16
CA GLY A 14 47.22 23.81 -28.59
C GLY A 14 46.31 24.19 -27.43
N PHE A 15 46.04 25.49 -27.33
CA PHE A 15 44.98 26.20 -26.60
C PHE A 15 44.05 25.40 -25.69
N LEU A 16 44.22 25.60 -24.38
CA LEU A 16 43.23 25.30 -23.36
C LEU A 16 42.12 26.37 -23.41
N ALA A 17 41.05 26.12 -24.17
CA ALA A 17 39.84 26.92 -24.10
C ALA A 17 38.92 26.32 -23.01
N LEU A 18 39.02 26.85 -21.78
CA LEU A 18 37.98 26.65 -20.78
C LEU A 18 36.72 27.40 -21.24
N PHE A 19 35.76 26.68 -21.79
CA PHE A 19 34.39 27.17 -21.90
C PHE A 19 33.73 27.03 -20.53
N LEU A 20 33.80 28.10 -19.72
CA LEU A 20 32.91 28.25 -18.58
C LEU A 20 31.54 28.61 -19.12
N ILE A 21 30.69 27.61 -19.34
CA ILE A 21 29.26 27.84 -19.52
C ILE A 21 28.71 28.16 -18.14
N SER A 22 28.60 29.45 -17.82
CA SER A 22 27.76 29.92 -16.72
C SER A 22 26.30 29.65 -17.11
N ILE A 23 25.77 28.49 -16.71
CA ILE A 23 24.33 28.29 -16.69
C ILE A 23 23.80 29.17 -15.55
N SER A 24 23.30 30.35 -15.90
CA SER A 24 22.41 31.11 -15.01
C SER A 24 21.13 30.30 -14.89
N LEU A 25 21.03 29.50 -13.83
CA LEU A 25 19.76 28.93 -13.40
C LEU A 25 18.90 30.10 -12.93
N GLU A 26 18.01 30.59 -13.79
CA GLU A 26 16.84 31.32 -13.30
C GLU A 26 16.06 30.35 -12.40
N PRO A 27 15.65 30.75 -11.19
CA PRO A 27 14.83 29.90 -10.36
C PRO A 27 13.50 29.69 -11.08
N ILE A 28 13.24 28.45 -11.50
CA ILE A 28 11.89 28.02 -11.84
C ILE A 28 11.10 28.10 -10.53
N ILE A 29 10.36 29.19 -10.36
CA ILE A 29 9.29 29.26 -9.38
C ILE A 29 8.24 28.25 -9.83
N LEU A 30 8.25 27.07 -9.19
CA LEU A 30 7.11 26.17 -9.18
C LEU A 30 6.02 26.89 -8.39
N GLU A 31 5.21 27.67 -9.11
CA GLU A 31 3.96 28.20 -8.62
C GLU A 31 3.09 27.00 -8.26
N ARG A 32 2.96 26.72 -6.97
CA ARG A 32 2.07 25.70 -6.40
C ARG A 32 0.63 26.12 -6.71
N ARG A 33 0.15 25.79 -7.91
CA ARG A 33 -1.25 25.94 -8.28
C ARG A 33 -2.05 24.83 -7.62
N SER A 34 -2.77 25.21 -6.58
CA SER A 34 -3.88 24.44 -6.02
C SER A 34 -4.87 24.07 -7.14
N PRO A 35 -5.27 22.80 -7.29
CA PRO A 35 -6.26 22.44 -8.28
C PRO A 35 -7.66 22.65 -7.70
N VAL A 36 -8.20 23.87 -7.78
CA VAL A 36 -9.65 24.10 -7.81
C VAL A 36 -9.98 25.26 -8.76
N SER A 37 -10.98 24.99 -9.60
CA SER A 37 -11.75 25.86 -10.50
C SER A 37 -11.08 26.37 -11.78
N GLN A 38 -11.36 25.71 -12.89
CA GLN A 38 -12.11 26.36 -13.98
C GLN A 38 -13.21 25.41 -14.48
N ILE A 39 -14.42 25.80 -14.08
CA ILE A 39 -15.70 25.38 -14.61
C ILE A 39 -16.03 26.42 -15.68
N ASP A 40 -16.13 25.99 -16.93
CA ASP A 40 -16.94 26.61 -17.97
C ASP A 40 -17.76 25.44 -18.54
N SER A 41 -19.08 25.40 -18.63
CA SER A 41 -20.11 26.42 -18.53
C SER A 41 -21.44 25.67 -18.35
N VAL A 42 -22.05 25.74 -17.18
CA VAL A 42 -23.47 25.41 -17.01
C VAL A 42 -24.10 26.60 -16.32
N LYS A 43 -24.95 27.28 -17.08
CA LYS A 43 -25.75 28.43 -16.64
C LYS A 43 -26.59 28.00 -15.44
N THR A 44 -26.22 28.44 -14.24
CA THR A 44 -27.09 28.43 -13.07
C THR A 44 -28.17 29.50 -13.26
N PHE A 45 -29.39 29.06 -13.56
CA PHE A 45 -30.59 29.84 -13.33
C PHE A 45 -31.17 29.44 -11.97
N ASN A 46 -31.11 30.37 -11.02
CA ASN A 46 -31.82 30.30 -9.75
C ASN A 46 -33.31 30.59 -10.01
N ASN A 47 -34.15 29.57 -10.01
CA ASN A 47 -35.60 29.72 -9.90
C ASN A 47 -36.11 28.89 -8.70
N ASN A 48 -35.71 29.28 -7.48
CA ASN A 48 -36.31 28.77 -6.24
C ASN A 48 -37.43 29.68 -5.71
N GLU A 49 -38.06 30.49 -6.57
CA GLU A 49 -39.31 31.22 -6.25
C GLU A 49 -40.51 30.77 -7.10
N GLU A 50 -40.30 29.86 -8.06
CA GLU A 50 -41.38 29.39 -8.97
C GLU A 50 -41.89 27.97 -8.67
N LEU A 51 -41.30 27.28 -7.68
CA LEU A 51 -41.73 25.94 -7.25
C LEU A 51 -42.51 25.97 -5.93
N GLU A 52 -42.25 26.94 -5.05
CA GLU A 52 -43.05 27.17 -3.84
C GLU A 52 -44.36 27.94 -4.12
N SER A 53 -44.50 28.54 -5.32
CA SER A 53 -45.75 29.19 -5.77
C SER A 53 -46.68 28.28 -6.57
N LYS A 54 -46.30 27.01 -6.83
CA LYS A 54 -47.16 26.00 -7.49
C LYS A 54 -47.66 24.88 -6.56
N ILE A 55 -47.27 24.91 -5.28
CA ILE A 55 -47.75 24.00 -4.24
C ILE A 55 -48.87 24.65 -3.40
N ALA A 56 -49.11 25.96 -3.56
CA ALA A 56 -50.11 26.72 -2.82
C ALA A 56 -51.44 26.97 -3.59
N GLU A 57 -51.76 26.15 -4.60
CA GLU A 57 -53.02 26.27 -5.36
C GLU A 57 -53.69 24.90 -5.56
N TYR A 58 -53.85 24.14 -4.48
CA TYR A 58 -54.82 23.03 -4.40
C TYR A 58 -55.15 22.76 -2.93
N ASP A 59 -55.84 23.70 -2.29
CA ASP A 59 -56.59 23.44 -1.06
C ASP A 59 -57.71 24.48 -0.93
N GLU A 60 -58.87 24.18 -1.50
CA GLU A 60 -60.13 24.71 -1.01
C GLU A 60 -61.27 23.70 -1.21
N ASP A 61 -61.77 23.24 -0.06
CA ASP A 61 -63.17 22.98 0.27
C ASP A 61 -63.83 21.58 0.08
N LYS A 62 -64.24 21.06 1.25
CA LYS A 62 -65.45 20.28 1.59
C LYS A 62 -65.44 18.74 1.63
N ASP A 63 -65.38 18.28 2.89
CA ASP A 63 -66.46 17.55 3.60
C ASP A 63 -66.89 16.16 3.05
N SER A 64 -66.49 15.11 3.78
CA SER A 64 -67.35 14.07 4.36
C SER A 64 -66.70 12.67 4.37
N ASN A 65 -66.58 12.14 5.59
CA ASN A 65 -66.88 10.75 5.98
C ASN A 65 -66.17 9.59 5.23
N THR A 66 -65.24 8.90 5.89
CA THR A 66 -65.38 7.49 6.34
C THR A 66 -64.03 6.84 6.68
N ASN A 67 -64.08 5.97 7.68
CA ASN A 67 -63.02 5.07 8.14
C ASN A 67 -62.39 4.25 6.99
N ASN A 68 -61.06 4.07 6.96
CA ASN A 68 -60.49 2.73 7.14
C ASN A 68 -58.96 2.72 7.30
N SER A 69 -58.52 1.71 8.02
CA SER A 69 -57.16 1.32 8.36
C SER A 69 -56.27 0.92 7.18
N ARG A 70 -54.94 0.95 7.45
CA ARG A 70 -53.88 0.11 6.86
C ARG A 70 -53.67 0.24 5.35
N PHE A 71 -52.55 0.85 4.97
CA PHE A 71 -51.54 0.28 4.08
C PHE A 71 -50.44 1.35 3.93
N ASP A 72 -49.27 1.08 4.51
CA ASP A 72 -47.98 1.65 4.08
C ASP A 72 -46.90 0.78 4.72
N SER A 73 -46.74 -0.41 4.15
CA SER A 73 -45.46 -1.10 4.15
C SER A 73 -44.73 -0.69 2.87
N ASP A 74 -43.41 -0.60 2.99
CA ASP A 74 -42.45 -0.65 1.87
C ASP A 74 -42.06 0.71 1.27
N ASN A 75 -41.43 1.55 2.09
CA ASN A 75 -40.42 2.50 1.57
C ASN A 75 -39.26 2.76 2.55
N HIS A 76 -38.78 1.71 3.23
CA HIS A 76 -37.57 1.72 4.06
C HIS A 76 -36.63 0.57 3.67
N ALA A 77 -36.28 0.50 2.39
CA ALA A 77 -35.28 -0.44 1.88
C ALA A 77 -34.30 0.23 0.93
N ILE A 78 -33.77 1.41 1.29
CA ILE A 78 -32.58 1.98 0.66
C ILE A 78 -31.70 2.59 1.76
N HIS A 79 -31.09 1.75 2.60
CA HIS A 79 -29.80 2.03 3.26
C HIS A 79 -29.21 0.82 4.01
N ASP A 80 -29.24 -0.39 3.43
CA ASP A 80 -28.48 -1.51 4.00
C ASP A 80 -27.96 -2.44 2.90
N LEU A 81 -26.85 -2.04 2.28
CA LEU A 81 -25.96 -2.94 1.57
C LEU A 81 -24.63 -2.93 2.32
N THR A 82 -24.59 -3.48 3.53
CA THR A 82 -23.33 -4.03 4.03
C THR A 82 -22.94 -5.16 3.07
N THR A 83 -22.13 -4.83 2.06
CA THR A 83 -21.50 -5.85 1.22
C THR A 83 -20.72 -6.77 2.14
N LYS A 84 -20.97 -8.08 2.07
CA LYS A 84 -20.26 -9.05 2.89
C LYS A 84 -18.74 -8.87 2.72
N PRO A 85 -17.94 -9.02 3.79
CA PRO A 85 -16.50 -8.91 3.68
C PRO A 85 -15.96 -9.98 2.72
N ILE A 86 -14.95 -9.59 1.95
CA ILE A 86 -14.34 -10.37 0.88
C ILE A 86 -13.05 -10.99 1.42
N PHE A 87 -12.91 -12.30 1.22
CA PHE A 87 -11.71 -13.06 1.55
C PHE A 87 -11.53 -14.10 0.45
N THR A 88 -10.58 -13.88 -0.46
CA THR A 88 -10.29 -14.81 -1.57
C THR A 88 -8.81 -15.14 -1.65
N ASN A 89 -8.54 -16.37 -2.08
CA ASN A 89 -7.22 -16.88 -2.43
C ASN A 89 -7.31 -17.51 -3.82
N GLU A 90 -6.68 -16.89 -4.80
CA GLU A 90 -6.82 -17.24 -6.21
C GLU A 90 -5.45 -17.32 -6.89
N ALA A 91 -5.38 -18.10 -7.97
CA ALA A 91 -4.23 -18.04 -8.86
C ALA A 91 -4.12 -16.65 -9.50
N LEU A 92 -2.90 -16.21 -9.80
CA LEU A 92 -2.69 -14.92 -10.46
C LEU A 92 -3.39 -14.91 -11.83
N THR A 93 -4.30 -13.96 -12.04
CA THR A 93 -4.88 -13.73 -13.37
C THR A 93 -3.85 -13.11 -14.31
N LYS A 94 -4.16 -13.07 -15.61
CA LYS A 94 -3.27 -12.42 -16.58
C LYS A 94 -3.02 -10.95 -16.22
N GLU A 95 -4.05 -10.25 -15.76
CA GLU A 95 -3.97 -8.85 -15.37
C GLU A 95 -3.01 -8.65 -14.19
N ILE A 96 -3.06 -9.54 -13.18
CA ILE A 96 -2.13 -9.49 -12.05
C ILE A 96 -0.71 -9.86 -12.50
N VAL A 97 -0.55 -10.88 -13.34
CA VAL A 97 0.76 -11.23 -13.93
C VAL A 97 1.38 -10.05 -14.67
N ASP A 98 0.58 -9.32 -15.47
CA ASP A 98 1.05 -8.15 -16.22
C ASP A 98 1.46 -6.99 -15.28
N ARG A 99 0.81 -6.84 -14.11
CA ARG A 99 1.18 -5.83 -13.10
C ARG A 99 2.54 -6.12 -12.45
N VAL A 100 2.83 -7.40 -12.16
CA VAL A 100 4.00 -7.77 -11.33
C VAL A 100 5.25 -8.13 -12.13
N ARG A 101 5.08 -8.57 -13.37
CA ARG A 101 6.18 -9.06 -14.21
C ARG A 101 7.11 -7.91 -14.60
N GLY A 102 8.39 -8.08 -14.29
CA GLY A 102 9.43 -7.07 -14.49
C GLY A 102 9.50 -6.02 -13.38
N VAL A 103 8.61 -6.10 -12.38
CA VAL A 103 8.53 -5.19 -11.24
C VAL A 103 8.86 -5.97 -9.97
N SER A 104 7.87 -6.38 -9.16
CA SER A 104 8.10 -7.19 -7.96
C SER A 104 8.46 -8.64 -8.26
N TRP A 105 8.15 -9.16 -9.47
CA TRP A 105 8.58 -10.48 -9.94
C TRP A 105 9.48 -10.35 -11.18
N ARG A 106 10.56 -11.13 -11.24
CA ARG A 106 11.47 -11.23 -12.39
C ARG A 106 11.85 -12.68 -12.64
N GLU A 107 12.39 -13.01 -13.82
CA GLU A 107 12.75 -14.39 -14.21
C GLU A 107 13.79 -15.02 -13.25
N GLU A 108 14.57 -14.20 -12.54
CA GLU A 108 15.53 -14.66 -11.53
C GLU A 108 14.91 -14.87 -10.13
N ALA A 109 13.60 -14.63 -9.97
CA ALA A 109 12.91 -14.87 -8.72
C ALA A 109 13.04 -16.35 -8.32
N PRO A 110 13.15 -16.65 -7.02
CA PRO A 110 13.35 -18.01 -6.57
C PRO A 110 12.09 -18.88 -6.67
N VAL A 111 10.95 -18.30 -7.04
CA VAL A 111 9.65 -18.96 -7.15
C VAL A 111 8.96 -18.55 -8.45
N GLY A 112 8.28 -19.49 -9.11
CA GLY A 112 7.52 -19.24 -10.32
C GLY A 112 6.25 -18.43 -10.03
N LEU A 113 5.66 -17.82 -11.06
CA LEU A 113 4.36 -17.15 -10.92
C LEU A 113 3.25 -18.14 -10.53
N GLU A 114 3.39 -19.42 -10.94
CA GLU A 114 2.52 -20.54 -10.59
C GLU A 114 2.66 -21.01 -9.13
N ASP A 115 3.68 -20.55 -8.42
CA ASP A 115 3.89 -20.80 -6.99
C ASP A 115 3.34 -19.67 -6.12
N LEU A 116 2.82 -18.62 -6.74
CA LEU A 116 2.22 -17.49 -6.07
C LEU A 116 0.68 -17.56 -6.14
N SER A 117 0.07 -17.01 -5.10
CA SER A 117 -1.36 -16.79 -4.96
C SER A 117 -1.62 -15.31 -4.75
N TYR A 118 -2.70 -14.82 -5.36
CA TYR A 118 -3.22 -13.48 -5.16
C TYR A 118 -4.36 -13.53 -4.15
N ILE A 119 -4.23 -12.71 -3.11
CA ILE A 119 -5.09 -12.68 -1.95
C ILE A 119 -5.82 -11.34 -1.93
N THR A 120 -7.16 -11.39 -1.80
CA THR A 120 -7.99 -10.21 -1.57
C THR A 120 -8.64 -10.32 -0.20
N VAL A 121 -8.49 -9.30 0.65
CA VAL A 121 -9.07 -9.29 2.00
C VAL A 121 -9.75 -7.98 2.33
N THR A 122 -10.89 -8.04 3.00
CA THR A 122 -11.47 -6.87 3.67
C THR A 122 -10.77 -6.66 5.01
N HIS A 123 -10.38 -5.41 5.31
CA HIS A 123 -9.74 -5.04 6.57
C HIS A 123 -10.34 -3.76 7.16
N TRP A 124 -10.13 -3.55 8.46
CA TRP A 124 -10.47 -2.29 9.11
C TRP A 124 -9.33 -1.29 8.97
N GLY A 125 -9.63 -0.09 8.49
CA GLY A 125 -8.72 1.04 8.45
C GLY A 125 -8.54 1.72 9.80
N PHE A 126 -7.53 2.58 9.93
CA PHE A 126 -7.40 3.46 11.10
C PHE A 126 -8.56 4.47 11.22
N ASP A 127 -9.24 4.74 10.09
CA ASP A 127 -10.46 5.53 10.00
C ASP A 127 -11.72 4.80 10.50
N GLN A 128 -11.58 3.53 10.91
CA GLN A 128 -12.68 2.66 11.36
C GLN A 128 -13.71 2.36 10.26
N GLN A 129 -13.27 2.36 9.00
CA GLN A 129 -14.06 1.90 7.86
C GLN A 129 -13.47 0.60 7.30
N GLU A 130 -14.29 -0.15 6.57
CA GLU A 130 -13.84 -1.33 5.83
C GLU A 130 -13.16 -0.90 4.53
N HIS A 131 -12.02 -1.51 4.24
CA HIS A 131 -11.26 -1.31 3.01
C HIS A 131 -10.94 -2.65 2.38
N LEU A 132 -10.73 -2.65 1.06
CA LEU A 132 -10.25 -3.82 0.34
C LEU A 132 -8.72 -3.75 0.20
N GLY A 133 -8.06 -4.82 0.58
CA GLY A 133 -6.62 -5.01 0.47
C GLY A 133 -6.26 -6.10 -0.53
N GLU A 134 -5.13 -5.93 -1.19
CA GLU A 134 -4.54 -6.92 -2.10
C GLU A 134 -3.14 -7.33 -1.60
N MET A 135 -2.79 -8.60 -1.74
CA MET A 135 -1.41 -9.07 -1.56
C MET A 135 -1.11 -10.31 -2.40
N ILE A 136 0.17 -10.58 -2.61
CA ILE A 136 0.65 -11.82 -3.25
C ILE A 136 1.52 -12.56 -2.25
N VAL A 137 1.27 -13.86 -2.10
CA VAL A 137 1.99 -14.76 -1.20
C VAL A 137 2.29 -16.09 -1.90
N HIS A 138 3.13 -16.94 -1.31
CA HIS A 138 3.32 -18.30 -1.81
C HIS A 138 2.03 -19.10 -1.65
N LYS A 139 1.63 -19.86 -2.67
CA LYS A 139 0.34 -20.57 -2.71
C LYS A 139 0.13 -21.53 -1.54
N GLU A 140 1.21 -22.14 -1.03
CA GLU A 140 1.16 -23.06 0.12
C GLU A 140 0.71 -22.40 1.43
N ILE A 141 0.88 -21.08 1.55
CA ILE A 141 0.45 -20.33 2.72
C ILE A 141 -0.78 -19.46 2.45
N GLY A 142 -1.34 -19.49 1.23
CA GLY A 142 -2.42 -18.60 0.81
C GLY A 142 -3.67 -18.71 1.69
N GLU A 143 -4.16 -19.93 1.93
CA GLU A 143 -5.32 -20.16 2.82
C GLU A 143 -5.03 -19.75 4.26
N GLU A 144 -3.83 -20.05 4.76
CA GLU A 144 -3.44 -19.71 6.12
C GLU A 144 -3.35 -18.20 6.32
N VAL A 145 -2.81 -17.47 5.34
CA VAL A 145 -2.80 -16.00 5.33
C VAL A 145 -4.22 -15.46 5.32
N LEU A 146 -5.12 -16.07 4.55
CA LEU A 146 -6.53 -15.67 4.51
C LEU A 146 -7.20 -15.77 5.89
N GLU A 147 -7.00 -16.89 6.58
CA GLU A 147 -7.48 -17.09 7.95
C GLU A 147 -6.90 -16.06 8.94
N ILE A 148 -5.61 -15.74 8.82
CA ILE A 148 -4.97 -14.71 9.64
C ILE A 148 -5.70 -13.37 9.47
N PHE A 149 -5.91 -12.92 8.23
CA PHE A 149 -6.58 -11.64 7.99
C PHE A 149 -8.07 -11.65 8.35
N GLN A 150 -8.74 -12.79 8.27
CA GLN A 150 -10.10 -12.96 8.82
C GLN A 150 -10.11 -12.73 10.34
N GLU A 151 -9.19 -13.35 11.09
CA GLU A 151 -9.08 -13.12 12.54
C GLU A 151 -8.78 -11.65 12.87
N LEU A 152 -7.87 -11.01 12.12
CA LEU A 152 -7.57 -9.58 12.30
C LEU A 152 -8.78 -8.70 12.03
N TYR A 153 -9.56 -9.04 11.01
CA TYR A 153 -10.78 -8.35 10.66
C TYR A 153 -11.85 -8.48 11.76
N GLU A 154 -12.07 -9.69 12.29
CA GLU A 154 -13.05 -9.96 13.35
C GLU A 154 -12.75 -9.16 14.63
N VAL A 155 -11.48 -9.03 15.00
CA VAL A 155 -11.05 -8.26 16.18
C VAL A 155 -10.84 -6.78 15.88
N LYS A 156 -11.10 -6.33 14.64
CA LYS A 156 -10.91 -4.96 14.16
C LYS A 156 -9.50 -4.41 14.41
N PHE A 157 -8.48 -5.26 14.19
CA PHE A 157 -7.10 -4.79 14.20
C PHE A 157 -6.90 -3.79 13.05
N PRO A 158 -6.48 -2.54 13.31
CA PRO A 158 -6.43 -1.53 12.27
C PRO A 158 -5.20 -1.75 11.37
N ILE A 159 -5.44 -1.75 10.06
CA ILE A 159 -4.44 -1.83 9.01
C ILE A 159 -4.66 -0.63 8.09
N GLU A 160 -3.62 0.18 7.86
CA GLU A 160 -3.76 1.43 7.12
C GLU A 160 -4.15 1.19 5.66
N LYS A 161 -3.39 0.33 4.98
CA LYS A 161 -3.64 -0.08 3.59
C LYS A 161 -2.90 -1.37 3.28
N MET A 162 -3.37 -2.06 2.24
CA MET A 162 -2.75 -3.24 1.66
C MET A 162 -2.81 -3.13 0.13
N ARG A 163 -1.69 -2.71 -0.46
CA ARG A 163 -1.50 -2.56 -1.90
C ARG A 163 -0.36 -3.47 -2.34
N LEU A 164 -0.43 -3.97 -3.57
CA LEU A 164 0.72 -4.64 -4.18
C LEU A 164 1.89 -3.66 -4.23
N ILE A 165 3.08 -4.15 -3.90
CA ILE A 165 4.30 -3.32 -3.86
C ILE A 165 4.65 -2.74 -5.25
N ASP A 166 4.08 -3.31 -6.31
CA ASP A 166 4.19 -2.85 -7.69
C ASP A 166 3.61 -1.44 -7.90
N GLU A 167 2.67 -0.99 -7.06
CA GLU A 167 2.21 0.41 -7.04
C GLU A 167 3.32 1.39 -6.63
N TYR A 168 4.40 0.87 -6.02
CA TYR A 168 5.58 1.61 -5.61
C TYR A 168 6.81 1.22 -6.44
N GLU A 169 6.63 0.65 -7.64
CA GLU A 169 7.72 0.18 -8.51
C GLU A 169 8.64 -0.86 -7.84
N ALA A 170 8.09 -1.64 -6.89
CA ALA A 170 8.83 -2.55 -6.02
C ALA A 170 9.90 -1.87 -5.12
N ASP A 171 9.76 -0.57 -4.86
CA ASP A 171 10.56 0.17 -3.88
C ASP A 171 10.01 -0.01 -2.46
N ASP A 172 10.77 -0.75 -1.66
CA ASP A 172 10.46 -1.07 -0.27
C ASP A 172 10.38 0.18 0.62
N HIS A 173 11.22 1.19 0.36
CA HIS A 173 11.22 2.43 1.14
C HIS A 173 9.97 3.25 0.87
N LEU A 174 9.57 3.41 -0.39
CA LEU A 174 8.34 4.13 -0.74
C LEU A 174 7.10 3.44 -0.15
N SER A 175 7.03 2.11 -0.23
CA SER A 175 5.96 1.30 0.36
C SER A 175 5.88 1.49 1.89
N MET A 176 7.03 1.40 2.59
CA MET A 176 7.08 1.60 4.04
C MET A 176 6.73 3.03 4.47
N GLU A 177 7.24 4.05 3.75
CA GLU A 177 6.96 5.46 4.05
C GLU A 177 5.47 5.80 3.89
N ASP A 178 4.77 5.11 2.99
CA ASP A 178 3.33 5.21 2.79
C ASP A 178 2.50 4.27 3.68
N ASN A 179 3.15 3.62 4.67
CA ASN A 179 2.54 2.70 5.64
C ASN A 179 1.82 1.50 5.01
N ASN A 180 2.30 1.02 3.87
CA ASN A 180 1.68 -0.09 3.18
C ASN A 180 2.02 -1.42 3.85
N THR A 181 0.98 -2.19 4.20
CA THR A 181 1.15 -3.60 4.57
C THR A 181 1.40 -4.40 3.31
N SER A 182 2.51 -5.13 3.24
CA SER A 182 3.01 -5.74 2.00
C SER A 182 3.55 -7.15 2.21
N ALA A 183 3.62 -7.93 1.12
CA ALA A 183 4.03 -9.33 1.15
C ALA A 183 5.07 -9.62 0.06
N PHE A 184 4.73 -10.32 -1.02
CA PHE A 184 5.70 -10.69 -2.06
C PHE A 184 6.42 -9.48 -2.68
N CYS A 185 7.76 -9.56 -2.70
CA CYS A 185 8.65 -8.67 -3.42
C CYS A 185 10.00 -9.34 -3.65
N PHE A 186 10.33 -9.70 -4.90
CA PHE A 186 11.62 -10.28 -5.22
C PHE A 186 12.75 -9.23 -5.19
N ARG A 187 13.43 -9.21 -4.05
CA ARG A 187 14.62 -8.38 -3.80
C ARG A 187 15.65 -9.11 -2.94
N VAL A 188 16.87 -8.59 -2.95
CA VAL A 188 17.88 -8.94 -1.95
C VAL A 188 17.67 -8.10 -0.69
N ILE A 189 18.05 -8.63 0.47
CA ILE A 189 18.07 -7.88 1.73
C ILE A 189 19.10 -6.76 1.60
N GLU A 190 18.72 -5.53 1.97
CA GLU A 190 19.57 -4.34 1.88
C GLU A 190 20.96 -4.59 2.49
N GLY A 191 22.01 -4.29 1.72
CA GLY A 191 23.40 -4.49 2.16
C GLY A 191 23.87 -5.95 2.16
N SER A 192 23.16 -6.86 1.49
CA SER A 192 23.55 -8.26 1.36
C SER A 192 23.29 -8.81 -0.05
N GLN A 193 23.77 -10.05 -0.30
CA GLN A 193 23.45 -10.83 -1.50
C GLN A 193 22.35 -11.87 -1.24
N LYS A 194 21.77 -11.92 -0.04
CA LYS A 194 20.74 -12.91 0.33
C LYS A 194 19.38 -12.42 -0.16
N ILE A 195 18.61 -13.30 -0.80
CA ILE A 195 17.22 -13.01 -1.17
C ILE A 195 16.39 -12.82 0.10
N SER A 196 15.53 -11.80 0.10
CA SER A 196 14.58 -11.55 1.17
C SER A 196 13.51 -12.65 1.22
N ASN A 197 12.98 -12.96 2.41
CA ASN A 197 11.85 -13.90 2.52
C ASN A 197 10.58 -13.39 1.81
N HIS A 198 10.46 -12.07 1.61
CA HIS A 198 9.45 -11.49 0.72
C HIS A 198 9.58 -11.98 -0.72
N GLY A 199 10.81 -12.26 -1.19
CA GLY A 199 11.05 -12.75 -2.55
C GLY A 199 10.62 -14.20 -2.79
N TYR A 200 10.30 -14.94 -1.73
CA TYR A 200 9.71 -16.27 -1.78
C TYR A 200 8.20 -16.25 -1.53
N GLY A 201 7.62 -15.07 -1.23
CA GLY A 201 6.21 -14.93 -0.90
C GLY A 201 5.83 -15.47 0.48
N VAL A 202 6.78 -15.61 1.41
CA VAL A 202 6.57 -16.22 2.73
C VAL A 202 6.79 -15.26 3.90
N ALA A 203 6.77 -13.97 3.61
CA ALA A 203 6.88 -12.90 4.59
C ALA A 203 5.81 -11.84 4.36
N ILE A 204 5.37 -11.21 5.46
CA ILE A 204 4.37 -10.15 5.49
C ILE A 204 4.84 -9.07 6.46
N ASP A 205 4.82 -7.82 6.00
CA ASP A 205 5.08 -6.63 6.80
C ASP A 205 3.77 -5.90 7.10
N ILE A 206 3.44 -5.67 8.38
CA ILE A 206 2.19 -5.01 8.82
C ILE A 206 2.46 -3.60 9.37
N ASN A 207 1.80 -2.59 8.79
CA ASN A 207 1.82 -1.18 9.23
C ASN A 207 3.25 -0.67 9.57
N PRO A 208 4.15 -0.51 8.59
CA PRO A 208 5.55 -0.14 8.79
C PRO A 208 5.79 1.09 9.70
N ILE A 209 4.91 2.09 9.68
CA ILE A 209 5.04 3.27 10.54
C ILE A 209 4.81 2.90 12.00
N GLN A 210 3.76 2.13 12.32
CA GLN A 210 3.48 1.69 13.70
C GLN A 210 4.48 0.62 14.17
N ASN A 211 5.08 -0.11 13.24
CA ASN A 211 5.92 -1.26 13.50
C ASN A 211 7.28 -1.16 12.77
N PRO A 212 8.10 -0.15 13.08
CA PRO A 212 9.30 0.12 12.31
C PRO A 212 10.36 -0.96 12.48
N TYR A 213 11.20 -1.10 11.45
CA TYR A 213 12.50 -1.73 11.56
C TYR A 213 13.46 -0.85 12.38
N ILE A 214 14.20 -1.46 13.30
CA ILE A 214 15.18 -0.81 14.16
C ILE A 214 16.46 -1.66 14.22
N LYS A 215 17.58 -1.03 13.82
CA LYS A 215 18.93 -1.57 14.00
C LYS A 215 19.87 -0.46 14.45
N ASN A 216 20.42 -0.60 15.66
CA ASN A 216 21.19 0.47 16.31
C ASN A 216 20.37 1.78 16.34
N ASN A 217 20.87 2.86 15.72
CA ASN A 217 20.17 4.15 15.65
C ASN A 217 19.37 4.34 14.35
N ARG A 218 19.34 3.33 13.46
CA ARG A 218 18.57 3.38 12.22
C ARG A 218 17.15 2.90 12.48
N ILE A 219 16.18 3.74 12.11
CA ILE A 219 14.74 3.48 12.18
C ILE A 219 14.20 3.60 10.75
N VAL A 220 13.49 2.59 10.28
CA VAL A 220 12.89 2.58 8.94
C VAL A 220 11.44 2.12 9.06
N PRO A 221 10.46 2.88 8.51
CA PRO A 221 10.62 4.24 7.98
C PRO A 221 10.92 5.24 9.10
N LEU A 222 11.54 6.39 8.78
CA LEU A 222 11.88 7.40 9.79
C LEU A 222 10.63 7.98 10.49
N THR A 223 9.50 8.02 9.77
CA THR A 223 8.19 8.40 10.30
C THR A 223 7.72 7.49 11.44
N GLY A 224 8.21 6.25 11.52
CA GLY A 224 7.94 5.33 12.61
C GLY A 224 8.67 5.64 13.93
N LYS A 225 9.50 6.69 13.98
CA LYS A 225 10.27 7.07 15.18
C LYS A 225 9.41 7.25 16.43
N GLU A 226 8.17 7.70 16.29
CA GLU A 226 7.25 7.87 17.43
C GLU A 226 6.79 6.55 18.06
N TYR A 227 6.94 5.42 17.36
CA TYR A 227 6.50 4.10 17.78
C TYR A 227 7.62 3.20 18.32
N VAL A 228 8.82 3.77 18.51
CA VAL A 228 9.99 3.07 19.06
C VAL A 228 9.78 2.69 20.54
N ASN A 229 9.12 3.55 21.31
CA ASN A 229 8.80 3.24 22.70
C ASN A 229 7.66 2.22 22.76
N ARG A 230 7.98 0.93 22.87
CA ARG A 230 6.98 -0.15 22.89
C ARG A 230 6.14 -0.23 24.18
N GLU A 231 6.45 0.59 25.19
CA GLU A 231 5.60 0.75 26.39
C GLU A 231 4.45 1.75 26.15
N ASP A 232 4.58 2.65 25.17
CA ASP A 232 3.51 3.55 24.74
C ASP A 232 2.68 2.87 23.64
N ILE A 233 1.81 1.95 24.06
CA ILE A 233 1.03 1.12 23.13
C ILE A 233 -0.07 1.97 22.48
N ARG A 234 -0.02 2.05 21.15
CA ARG A 234 -0.95 2.76 20.28
C ARG A 234 -1.62 1.79 19.29
N LYS A 235 -2.71 2.22 18.69
CA LYS A 235 -3.44 1.45 17.66
C LYS A 235 -2.50 1.03 16.52
N GLY A 236 -2.68 -0.20 16.03
CA GLY A 236 -1.93 -0.76 14.89
C GLY A 236 -0.50 -1.23 15.21
N MET A 237 -0.03 -1.01 16.44
CA MET A 237 1.23 -1.62 16.91
C MET A 237 1.03 -3.11 17.16
N ILE A 238 2.01 -3.91 16.75
CA ILE A 238 2.14 -5.32 17.10
C ILE A 238 2.93 -5.44 18.40
N ILE A 239 2.31 -5.98 19.43
CA ILE A 239 2.91 -6.26 20.72
C ILE A 239 2.89 -7.76 20.96
N LYS A 240 3.93 -8.29 21.60
CA LYS A 240 4.00 -9.70 21.95
C LYS A 240 2.74 -10.13 22.70
N GLY A 241 2.07 -11.13 22.17
CA GLY A 241 0.86 -11.68 22.74
C GLY A 241 -0.42 -10.90 22.44
N ASP A 242 -0.41 -9.87 21.58
CA ASP A 242 -1.63 -9.22 21.11
C ASP A 242 -2.36 -10.07 20.05
N PRO A 243 -3.54 -9.66 19.54
CA PRO A 243 -4.26 -10.42 18.52
C PRO A 243 -3.46 -10.65 17.23
N CYS A 244 -2.75 -9.63 16.73
CA CYS A 244 -1.99 -9.76 15.48
C CYS A 244 -0.82 -10.74 15.63
N TYR A 245 -0.02 -10.56 16.67
CA TYR A 245 1.03 -11.48 17.05
C TYR A 245 0.52 -12.92 17.17
N ARG A 246 -0.62 -13.15 17.83
CA ARG A 246 -1.16 -14.52 18.01
C ARG A 246 -1.70 -15.12 16.72
N ALA A 247 -2.36 -14.33 15.87
CA ALA A 247 -2.89 -14.81 14.59
C ALA A 247 -1.79 -15.45 13.75
N PHE A 248 -0.63 -14.80 13.66
CA PHE A 248 0.56 -15.33 12.99
C PHE A 248 1.26 -16.45 13.79
N THR A 249 1.68 -16.17 15.02
CA THR A 249 2.60 -17.08 15.74
C THR A 249 1.95 -18.39 16.18
N SER A 250 0.63 -18.43 16.38
CA SER A 250 -0.09 -19.69 16.64
C SER A 250 -0.02 -20.68 15.47
N ARG A 251 0.26 -20.18 14.27
CA ARG A 251 0.42 -20.92 13.02
C ARG A 251 1.88 -21.18 12.66
N GLY A 252 2.81 -20.99 13.60
CA GLY A 252 4.23 -21.29 13.40
C GLY A 252 5.01 -20.22 12.61
N TRP A 253 4.42 -19.03 12.40
CA TRP A 253 5.18 -17.87 11.92
C TRP A 253 6.13 -17.37 13.01
N THR A 254 7.27 -16.83 12.60
CA THR A 254 8.17 -16.09 13.47
C THR A 254 7.95 -14.58 13.29
N TRP A 255 8.15 -13.81 14.35
CA TRP A 255 7.98 -12.36 14.35
C TRP A 255 9.32 -11.65 14.55
N GLY A 256 9.63 -10.69 13.67
CA GLY A 256 10.88 -9.93 13.70
C GLY A 256 11.04 -9.03 14.94
N GLY A 257 9.94 -8.71 15.63
CA GLY A 257 9.97 -8.05 16.93
C GLY A 257 10.64 -8.87 18.03
N GLU A 258 10.77 -10.18 17.88
CA GLU A 258 11.44 -11.07 18.84
C GLU A 258 12.94 -11.28 18.56
N TRP A 259 13.43 -10.85 17.39
CA TRP A 259 14.84 -11.03 17.03
C TRP A 259 15.79 -10.30 17.99
N LYS A 260 17.00 -10.84 18.20
CA LYS A 260 17.91 -10.37 19.26
C LYS A 260 18.73 -9.13 18.88
N ILE A 261 19.20 -9.08 17.64
CA ILE A 261 20.17 -8.06 17.18
C ILE A 261 19.46 -6.89 16.49
N VAL A 262 18.41 -7.20 15.75
CA VAL A 262 17.58 -6.27 14.99
C VAL A 262 16.17 -6.44 15.50
N LYS A 263 15.39 -5.37 15.52
CA LYS A 263 13.95 -5.43 15.76
C LYS A 263 13.26 -5.06 14.46
N ASP A 264 12.58 -6.02 13.86
CA ASP A 264 11.79 -5.78 12.67
C ASP A 264 10.31 -5.97 13.04
N TYR A 265 9.70 -4.92 13.61
CA TYR A 265 8.40 -5.07 14.26
C TYR A 265 7.26 -5.34 13.26
N GLN A 266 7.41 -4.92 12.01
CA GLN A 266 6.46 -5.15 10.94
C GLN A 266 6.46 -6.60 10.45
N HIS A 267 7.62 -7.26 10.54
CA HIS A 267 7.92 -8.45 9.78
C HIS A 267 7.47 -9.73 10.45
N PHE A 268 6.67 -10.52 9.74
CA PHE A 268 6.43 -11.93 10.01
C PHE A 268 6.98 -12.78 8.87
N GLU A 269 7.56 -13.94 9.20
CA GLU A 269 7.98 -14.92 8.19
C GLU A 269 7.66 -16.35 8.60
N LYS A 270 7.40 -17.19 7.60
CA LYS A 270 7.20 -18.62 7.75
C LYS A 270 8.23 -19.40 6.96
N VAL A 271 8.67 -20.52 7.54
CA VAL A 271 9.49 -21.51 6.83
C VAL A 271 8.56 -22.54 6.21
N ILE A 272 8.66 -22.72 4.90
CA ILE A 272 7.99 -23.78 4.14
C ILE A 272 9.04 -24.56 3.35
N ASP A 273 8.69 -25.76 2.89
CA ASP A 273 9.54 -26.50 1.96
C ASP A 273 9.29 -26.00 0.54
N LEU A 274 10.26 -25.30 -0.04
CA LEU A 274 10.15 -24.73 -1.38
C LEU A 274 10.47 -25.75 -2.49
N ASN A 275 10.76 -27.01 -2.14
CA ASN A 275 10.92 -28.11 -3.09
C ASN A 275 9.98 -29.29 -2.74
N PRO A 276 8.65 -29.09 -2.84
CA PRO A 276 7.67 -30.12 -2.51
C PRO A 276 7.65 -31.33 -3.47
#